data_AF-A0A7S3SHV5-F1
#
_entry.id   AF-A0A7S3SHV5-F1
#
_cell.length_a   1.000
_cell.length_b   1.000
_cell.length_c   1.000
_cell.angle_alpha   90.00
_cell.angle_beta   90.00
_cell.angle_gamma   90.00
#
_symmetry.space_group_name_H-M   'P 1'
#
loop_
_entity.id
_entity.type
_entity.pdbx_description
1 polymer ?
#
loop_
_entity_poly.entity_id
_entity_poly.type
_entity_poly.pdbx_seq_one_letter_code
_entity_poly.pdbx_strand_id
1 'polypeptide(L)'
;GQQYIEPPPFDLEGTFQDSTNTSPLIFILSPGVDPMLSLLKFAESKGRKVDSISLGQGQGPHAERMVAAGQKSGYWIVLQNCHLYVSWMIALEKIVEEMDPKV
;
A
#
# COMPACT_ATOMS: atom_id res chain seq x y z
N GLY A 1 -8.07 22.71 -21.78
CA GLY A 1 -6.65 23.10 -21.66
C GLY A 1 -6.17 22.91 -20.23
N GLN A 2 -6.52 23.84 -19.33
CA GLN A 2 -6.01 23.90 -17.95
C GLN A 2 -6.16 22.62 -17.11
N GLN A 3 -7.28 21.92 -17.21
CA GLN A 3 -7.52 20.66 -16.49
C GLN A 3 -6.52 19.52 -16.80
N TYR A 4 -5.70 19.64 -17.86
CA TYR A 4 -4.69 18.65 -18.25
C TYR A 4 -3.26 19.07 -17.89
N ILE A 5 -3.07 20.26 -17.29
CA ILE A 5 -1.75 20.77 -16.88
C ILE A 5 -1.63 20.94 -15.36
N GLU A 6 -2.76 20.96 -14.64
CA GLU A 6 -2.77 20.99 -13.17
C GLU A 6 -2.92 19.56 -12.62
N PRO A 7 -2.07 19.14 -11.67
CA PRO A 7 -2.23 17.84 -11.04
C PRO A 7 -3.55 17.81 -10.27
N PRO A 8 -4.34 16.72 -10.38
CA PRO A 8 -5.58 16.60 -9.63
C PRO A 8 -5.30 16.60 -8.12
N PRO A 9 -6.28 17.03 -7.30
CA PRO A 9 -6.16 16.91 -5.86
C PRO A 9 -6.04 15.44 -5.45
N PHE A 10 -5.40 15.20 -4.30
CA PHE A 10 -5.29 13.86 -3.72
C PHE A 10 -6.68 13.29 -3.39
N ASP A 11 -7.04 12.16 -4.01
CA ASP A 11 -8.30 11.46 -3.78
C ASP A 11 -8.06 9.98 -3.45
N LEU A 12 -8.01 9.68 -2.15
CA LEU A 12 -7.83 8.32 -1.66
C LEU A 12 -9.08 7.45 -1.85
N GLU A 13 -10.28 8.04 -1.77
CA GLU A 13 -11.53 7.30 -1.91
C GLU A 13 -11.72 6.84 -3.36
N GLY A 14 -11.57 7.74 -4.32
CA GLY A 14 -11.64 7.38 -5.74
C GLY A 14 -10.56 6.37 -6.13
N THR A 15 -9.31 6.60 -5.70
CA THR A 15 -8.21 5.65 -5.95
C THR A 15 -8.50 4.27 -5.35
N PHE A 16 -9.11 4.21 -4.16
CA PHE A 16 -9.50 2.94 -3.54
C PHE A 16 -10.63 2.24 -4.31
N GLN A 17 -11.63 2.99 -4.79
CA GLN A 17 -12.73 2.44 -5.59
C GLN A 17 -12.26 1.87 -6.94
N ASP A 18 -11.23 2.47 -7.53
CA ASP A 18 -10.62 1.99 -8.78
C ASP A 18 -9.62 0.84 -8.56
N SER A 19 -9.32 0.51 -7.30
CA SER A 19 -8.36 -0.54 -6.93
C SER A 19 -9.03 -1.89 -6.62
N THR A 20 -8.21 -2.93 -6.56
CA THR A 20 -8.60 -4.28 -6.14
C THR A 20 -7.65 -4.79 -5.06
N ASN A 21 -8.02 -5.88 -4.39
CA ASN A 21 -7.15 -6.64 -3.48
C ASN A 21 -5.82 -7.11 -4.13
N THR A 22 -5.76 -7.18 -5.46
CA THR A 22 -4.56 -7.56 -6.25
C THR A 22 -3.87 -6.36 -6.90
N SER A 23 -4.37 -5.13 -6.70
CA SER A 23 -3.81 -3.90 -7.28
C SER A 23 -3.30 -3.01 -6.16
N PRO A 24 -2.00 -3.08 -5.80
CA PRO A 24 -1.46 -2.32 -4.68
C PRO A 24 -1.56 -0.81 -4.92
N LEU A 25 -1.92 -0.07 -3.86
CA LEU A 25 -1.88 1.39 -3.87
C LEU A 25 -0.47 1.90 -3.57
N ILE A 26 0.10 2.67 -4.50
CA ILE A 26 1.46 3.22 -4.37
C ILE A 26 1.39 4.70 -3.99
N PHE A 27 1.97 5.03 -2.84
CA PHE A 27 2.10 6.41 -2.37
C PHE A 27 3.48 6.96 -2.71
N ILE A 28 3.55 7.94 -3.60
CA ILE A 28 4.79 8.66 -3.94
C ILE A 28 4.81 9.93 -3.10
N LEU A 29 5.82 10.04 -2.22
CA LEU A 29 5.89 11.13 -1.24
C LEU A 29 6.97 12.13 -1.62
N SER A 30 6.60 13.41 -1.54
CA SER A 30 7.54 14.51 -1.50
C SER A 30 8.05 14.71 -0.07
N PRO A 31 9.26 15.27 0.12
CA PRO A 31 9.78 15.59 1.46
C PRO A 31 8.77 16.41 2.28
N GLY A 32 8.55 16.01 3.53
CA GLY A 32 7.64 16.69 4.46
C GLY A 32 6.15 16.31 4.32
N VAL A 33 5.79 15.42 3.40
CA VAL A 33 4.43 14.89 3.25
C VAL A 33 4.37 13.47 3.81
N ASP A 34 3.49 13.23 4.78
CA ASP A 34 3.20 11.90 5.33
C ASP A 34 1.71 11.57 5.17
N PRO A 35 1.33 10.57 4.34
CA PRO A 35 -0.06 10.20 4.12
C PRO A 35 -0.61 9.30 5.23
N MET A 36 0.23 8.83 6.16
CA MET A 36 -0.12 7.73 7.07
C MET A 36 -1.33 8.07 7.94
N LEU A 37 -1.41 9.30 8.46
CA LEU A 37 -2.55 9.72 9.27
C LEU A 37 -3.86 9.70 8.47
N SER A 38 -3.84 10.19 7.23
CA SER A 38 -5.01 10.18 6.34
C SER A 38 -5.42 8.77 5.97
N LEU A 39 -4.45 7.89 5.70
CA LEU A 39 -4.68 6.48 5.41
C LEU A 39 -5.28 5.72 6.60
N LEU A 40 -4.81 5.97 7.82
CA LEU A 40 -5.36 5.34 9.03
C LEU A 40 -6.81 5.75 9.26
N LYS A 41 -7.12 7.05 9.14
CA LYS A 41 -8.49 7.56 9.24
C LYS A 41 -9.40 6.97 8.16
N PHE A 42 -8.86 6.80 6.95
CA PHE A 42 -9.57 6.19 5.85
C PHE A 42 -9.86 4.70 6.12
N ALA A 43 -8.87 3.95 6.59
CA ALA A 43 -9.07 2.55 6.95
C ALA A 43 -10.09 2.38 8.08
N GLU A 44 -10.04 3.25 9.09
CA GLU A 44 -11.02 3.30 10.18
C GLU A 44 -12.44 3.51 9.65
N SER A 45 -12.64 4.45 8.72
CA SER A 45 -13.95 4.69 8.11
C SER A 45 -14.46 3.50 7.27
N LYS A 46 -13.55 2.66 6.76
CA LYS A 46 -13.87 1.39 6.08
C LYS A 46 -13.98 0.19 7.02
N GLY A 47 -13.79 0.37 8.34
CA GLY A 47 -13.79 -0.72 9.32
C GLY A 47 -12.65 -1.72 9.10
N ARG A 48 -11.51 -1.26 8.55
CA ARG A 48 -10.36 -2.10 8.23
C ARG A 48 -9.23 -1.87 9.23
N LYS A 49 -8.73 -2.96 9.81
CA LYS A 49 -7.48 -2.94 10.56
C LYS A 49 -6.32 -2.65 9.60
N VAL A 50 -5.36 -1.85 10.06
CA VAL A 50 -4.11 -1.58 9.36
C VAL A 50 -2.94 -2.08 10.19
N ASP A 51 -2.05 -2.83 9.58
CA ASP A 51 -0.72 -3.13 10.11
C ASP A 51 0.33 -2.52 9.18
N SER A 52 1.41 -1.99 9.74
CA SER A 52 2.47 -1.32 8.97
C SER A 52 3.86 -1.85 9.32
N ILE A 53 4.75 -1.83 8.33
CA ILE A 53 6.18 -2.15 8.50
C ILE A 53 7.02 -1.14 7.72
N SER A 54 8.12 -0.70 8.33
CA SER A 54 9.17 0.02 7.62
C SER A 54 10.17 -0.96 7.03
N LEU A 55 10.33 -0.93 5.71
CA LEU A 55 11.24 -1.83 5.01
C LEU A 55 12.69 -1.37 5.21
N GLY A 56 13.53 -2.33 5.55
CA GLY A 56 14.97 -2.16 5.76
C GLY A 56 15.66 -3.51 5.76
N GLN A 57 16.98 -3.50 5.93
CA GLN A 57 17.78 -4.73 5.90
C GLN A 57 17.23 -5.77 6.88
N GLY A 58 16.90 -6.96 6.36
CA GLY A 58 16.39 -8.08 7.15
C GLY A 58 14.87 -8.09 7.39
N GLN A 59 14.12 -7.09 6.94
CA GLN A 59 12.66 -7.03 7.15
C GLN A 59 11.84 -7.86 6.15
N GLY A 60 12.44 -8.33 5.06
CA GLY A 60 11.76 -9.05 3.98
C GLY A 60 10.91 -10.23 4.47
N PRO A 61 11.48 -11.20 5.20
CA PRO A 61 10.72 -12.34 5.72
C PRO A 61 9.62 -11.97 6.73
N HIS A 62 9.71 -10.80 7.37
CA HIS A 62 8.64 -10.31 8.24
C HIS A 62 7.51 -9.67 7.42
N ALA A 63 7.86 -8.87 6.41
CA ALA A 63 6.92 -8.28 5.47
C ALA A 63 6.12 -9.36 4.72
N GLU A 64 6.77 -10.43 4.25
CA GLU A 64 6.11 -11.56 3.58
C GLU A 64 5.05 -12.22 4.46
N ARG A 65 5.40 -12.50 5.73
CA ARG A 65 4.46 -13.09 6.69
C ARG A 65 3.29 -12.16 6.99
N MET A 66 3.55 -10.86 7.06
CA MET A 66 2.52 -9.86 7.30
C MET A 66 1.56 -9.72 6.12
N VAL A 67 2.07 -9.71 4.88
CA VAL A 67 1.26 -9.74 3.65
C VAL A 67 0.39 -11.00 3.61
N ALA A 68 0.97 -12.18 3.86
CA ALA A 68 0.23 -13.43 3.88
C ALA A 68 -0.87 -13.46 4.97
N ALA A 69 -0.63 -12.86 6.13
CA ALA A 69 -1.64 -12.72 7.18
C ALA A 69 -2.75 -11.73 6.79
N GLY A 70 -2.38 -10.62 6.15
CA GLY A 70 -3.31 -9.61 5.64
C GLY A 70 -4.26 -10.18 4.59
N GLN A 71 -3.72 -10.95 3.64
CA GLN A 71 -4.50 -11.66 2.61
C GLN A 71 -5.56 -12.59 3.22
N LYS A 72 -5.20 -13.34 4.26
CA LYS A 72 -6.13 -14.28 4.92
C LYS A 72 -7.18 -13.58 5.78
N SER A 73 -6.84 -12.44 6.39
CA SER A 73 -7.67 -11.78 7.40
C SER A 73 -8.47 -10.59 6.86
N GLY A 74 -8.16 -10.12 5.64
CA GLY A 74 -8.78 -8.94 5.04
C GLY A 74 -8.36 -7.62 5.69
N TYR A 75 -7.16 -7.57 6.29
CA TYR A 75 -6.56 -6.36 6.86
C TYR A 75 -5.65 -5.68 5.84
N TRP A 76 -5.44 -4.38 6.02
CA TRP A 76 -4.57 -3.62 5.13
C TRP A 76 -3.14 -3.64 5.65
N ILE A 77 -2.22 -3.91 4.73
CA ILE A 77 -0.79 -3.95 5.02
C ILE A 77 -0.13 -2.73 4.37
N VAL A 78 0.57 -1.93 5.18
CA VAL A 78 1.28 -0.73 4.72
C VAL A 78 2.77 -0.96 4.79
N LEU A 79 3.40 -1.05 3.61
CA LEU A 79 4.84 -1.13 3.46
C LEU A 79 5.39 0.29 3.32
N GLN A 80 6.22 0.70 4.26
CA GLN A 80 6.85 2.02 4.29
C GLN A 80 8.29 1.94 3.81
N ASN A 81 8.82 3.05 3.27
CA ASN A 81 10.21 3.17 2.84
C ASN A 81 10.66 2.11 1.81
N CYS A 82 9.75 1.67 0.93
CA CYS A 82 10.02 0.65 -0.09
C CYS A 82 11.25 0.97 -0.98
N HIS A 83 11.49 2.26 -1.24
CA HIS A 83 12.65 2.74 -2.00
C HIS A 83 14.00 2.43 -1.35
N LEU A 84 14.04 2.16 -0.03
CA LEU A 84 15.27 1.79 0.68
C LEU A 84 15.62 0.30 0.56
N TYR A 85 14.68 -0.55 0.13
CA TYR A 85 14.87 -2.00 0.08
C TYR A 85 14.52 -2.61 -1.28
N VAL A 86 15.05 -1.98 -2.34
CA VAL A 86 14.80 -2.32 -3.76
C VAL A 86 15.01 -3.81 -4.07
N SER A 87 16.02 -4.45 -3.48
CA SER A 87 16.31 -5.86 -3.76
C SER A 87 15.18 -6.81 -3.33
N TRP A 88 14.41 -6.46 -2.30
CA TRP A 88 13.26 -7.25 -1.86
C TRP A 88 11.98 -6.92 -2.66
N MET A 89 11.91 -5.79 -3.34
CA MET A 89 10.74 -5.42 -4.16
C MET A 89 10.46 -6.43 -5.27
N ILE A 90 11.48 -7.13 -5.77
CA ILE A 90 11.34 -8.24 -6.73
C ILE A 90 10.53 -9.41 -6.12
N ALA A 91 10.69 -9.66 -4.81
CA ALA A 91 9.89 -10.67 -4.12
C ALA A 91 8.45 -10.19 -3.91
N LEU A 92 8.26 -8.91 -3.56
CA LEU A 92 6.92 -8.33 -3.45
C LEU A 92 6.13 -8.40 -4.75
N GLU A 93 6.77 -8.10 -5.88
CA GLU A 93 6.17 -8.22 -7.23
C GLU A 93 5.57 -9.62 -7.44
N LYS A 94 6.36 -10.67 -7.21
CA LYS A 94 5.90 -12.06 -7.32
C LYS A 94 4.74 -12.37 -6.37
N ILE A 95 4.81 -11.90 -5.13
CA ILE A 95 3.74 -12.10 -4.14
C ILE A 95 2.43 -11.45 -4.62
N VAL A 96 2.51 -10.27 -5.25
CA VAL A 96 1.35 -9.56 -5.80
C VAL A 96 0.78 -10.27 -7.03
N GLU A 97 1.64 -10.76 -7.93
CA GLU A 97 1.21 -11.54 -9.11
C GLU A 97 0.51 -12.86 -8.75
N GLU A 98 0.91 -13.47 -7.64
CA GLU A 98 0.35 -14.74 -7.14
C GLU A 98 -0.95 -14.57 -6.32
N MET A 99 -1.41 -13.34 -6.08
CA MET A 99 -2.64 -13.10 -5.30
C MET A 99 -3.90 -13.54 -6.05
N ASP A 100 -4.84 -14.16 -5.33
CA ASP A 100 -6.13 -14.54 -5.90
C ASP A 100 -7.12 -13.36 -5.84
N PRO A 101 -7.61 -12.84 -6.98
CA PRO A 101 -8.59 -11.75 -7.00
C PRO A 101 -9.95 -12.13 -6.40
N LYS A 102 -10.23 -13.41 -6.20
CA LYS A 102 -11.53 -13.91 -5.67
C LYS A 102 -11.58 -13.99 -4.15
N VAL A 103 -10.46 -13.79 -3.46
CA VAL A 103 -10.34 -13.89 -1.98
C VAL A 103 -10.48 -12.54 -1.31
#